data_AF-A0A0G8AVY9-F1
#
_entry.id   AF-A0A0G8AVY9-F1
#
_cell.length_a   1.000
_cell.length_b   1.000
_cell.length_c   1.000
_cell.angle_alpha   90.00
_cell.angle_beta   90.00
_cell.angle_gamma   90.00
#
_symmetry.space_group_name_H-M   'P 1'
#
loop_
_entity.id
_entity.type
_entity.pdbx_description
1 polymer ?
#
loop_
_entity_poly.entity_id
_entity_poly.type
_entity_poly.pdbx_seq_one_letter_code
_entity_poly.pdbx_strand_id
1 'polypeptide(L)' 'MFSSDRPARDMSRIVEAVVEQLTTLPGAEVSLKLEIDAEVAGGLDRAKVRTLMENAATPGFIDKLIE' A
#
# COMPACT_ATOMS: atom_id res chain seq x y z
N MET A 1 2.49 9.20 8.87
CA MET A 1 3.29 8.01 8.53
C MET A 1 2.62 6.82 9.20
N PHE A 2 2.33 5.75 8.45
CA PHE A 2 1.77 4.52 9.03
C PHE A 2 2.77 3.94 10.02
N SER A 3 2.30 3.40 11.15
CA SER A 3 3.20 2.63 12.00
C SER A 3 3.55 1.33 11.27
N SER A 4 4.85 1.04 11.15
CA SER A 4 5.33 -0.27 10.71
C SER A 4 4.89 -1.40 11.64
N ASP A 5 4.52 -1.08 12.88
CA ASP A 5 4.18 -2.07 13.89
C ASP A 5 2.78 -2.65 13.68
N ARG A 6 1.85 -1.89 13.09
CA ARG A 6 0.45 -2.29 12.88
C ARG A 6 -0.16 -1.76 11.57
N PRO A 7 0.45 -1.98 10.41
CA PRO A 7 0.04 -1.40 9.13
C PRO A 7 -1.41 -1.77 8.74
N ALA A 8 -1.84 -3.00 9.03
CA ALA A 8 -3.20 -3.45 8.73
C ALA A 8 -4.27 -2.65 9.50
N ARG A 9 -4.03 -2.37 10.79
CA ARG A 9 -4.98 -1.65 11.64
C ARG A 9 -5.12 -0.20 11.19
N ASP A 10 -4.01 0.44 10.86
CA ASP A 10 -4.03 1.82 10.40
C ASP A 10 -4.70 1.94 9.02
N MET A 11 -4.52 0.95 8.16
CA MET A 11 -5.24 0.88 6.87
C MET A 11 -6.76 0.73 7.07
N SER A 12 -7.20 -0.17 7.96
CA SER A 12 -8.63 -0.32 8.29
C SER A 12 -9.26 1.00 8.74
N ARG A 13 -8.55 1.77 9.58
CA ARG A 13 -9.02 3.10 10.02
C ARG A 13 -9.22 4.08 8.87
N ILE A 14 -8.36 4.07 7.86
CA ILE A 14 -8.51 4.96 6.69
C ILE A 14 -9.74 4.56 5.88
N VAL A 15 -9.96 3.26 5.69
CA VAL A 15 -11.14 2.76 5.00
C VAL A 15 -12.40 3.21 5.72
N GLU A 16 -12.49 2.98 7.04
CA GLU A 16 -13.65 3.34 7.86
C GLU A 16 -13.87 4.86 7.95
N ALA A 17 -12.83 5.63 8.21
CA ALA A 17 -12.97 7.06 8.49
C ALA A 17 -13.14 7.91 7.23
N VAL A 18 -12.63 7.45 6.07
CA VAL A 18 -12.59 8.27 4.84
C VAL A 18 -13.32 7.58 3.69
N VAL A 19 -12.92 6.37 3.33
CA VAL A 19 -13.46 5.70 2.14
C VAL A 19 -14.94 5.43 2.31
N GLU A 20 -15.35 4.86 3.44
CA GLU A 20 -16.76 4.56 3.71
C GLU A 20 -17.61 5.83 3.66
N GLN A 21 -17.17 6.91 4.32
CA GLN A 21 -17.87 8.20 4.27
C GLN A 21 -18.05 8.70 2.83
N LEU A 22 -16.99 8.68 2.01
CA LEU A 22 -17.06 9.12 0.61
C LEU A 22 -18.00 8.24 -0.23
N THR A 23 -18.00 6.92 0.00
CA THR A 23 -18.86 6.00 -0.75
C THR A 23 -20.35 6.12 -0.42
N THR A 24 -20.72 6.79 0.69
CA THR A 24 -22.13 7.10 0.98
C THR A 24 -22.70 8.23 0.13
N LEU A 25 -21.85 9.01 -0.54
CA LEU A 25 -22.27 10.15 -1.33
C LEU A 25 -22.74 9.70 -2.74
N PRO A 26 -23.96 10.09 -3.18
CA PRO A 26 -24.45 9.71 -4.51
C PRO A 26 -23.53 10.19 -5.63
N GLY A 27 -23.09 9.26 -6.49
CA GLY A 27 -22.23 9.57 -7.64
C GLY A 27 -20.75 9.79 -7.30
N ALA A 28 -20.32 9.52 -6.06
CA ALA A 28 -18.90 9.58 -5.72
C ALA A 28 -18.13 8.41 -6.35
N GLU A 29 -17.03 8.73 -7.03
CA GLU A 29 -16.04 7.77 -7.50
C GLU A 29 -14.80 7.91 -6.64
N VAL A 30 -14.39 6.82 -5.98
CA VAL A 30 -13.28 6.81 -5.03
C VAL A 30 -12.18 5.91 -5.57
N SER A 31 -10.97 6.46 -5.68
CA SER A 31 -9.76 5.72 -6.01
C SER A 31 -8.71 5.90 -4.91
N LEU A 32 -7.92 4.87 -4.66
CA LEU A 32 -6.87 4.85 -3.65
C LEU A 32 -5.53 4.60 -4.33
N LYS A 33 -4.53 5.43 -4.01
CA LYS A 33 -3.13 5.21 -4.39
C LYS A 33 -2.32 5.00 -3.12
N LEU A 34 -1.58 3.90 -3.07
CA LEU A 34 -0.67 3.57 -1.97
C LEU A 34 0.78 3.65 -2.46
N GLU A 35 1.61 4.33 -1.68
CA GLU A 35 3.05 4.41 -1.89
C GLU A 35 3.75 3.75 -0.69
N ILE A 36 4.75 2.91 -0.97
CA ILE A 36 5.53 2.21 0.05
C ILE A 36 6.98 2.61 -0.17
N ASP A 37 7.54 3.34 0.79
CA ASP A 37 8.95 3.68 0.86
C ASP A 37 9.59 2.89 2.00
N ALA A 38 10.71 2.23 1.72
CA ALA A 38 11.42 1.40 2.66
C ALA A 38 12.92 1.43 2.39
N GLU A 39 13.69 1.83 3.41
CA GLU A 39 15.14 1.72 3.40
C GLU A 39 15.56 0.41 4.10
N VAL A 40 16.35 -0.40 3.41
CA VAL A 40 16.86 -1.67 3.95
C VAL A 40 18.38 -1.63 3.96
N ALA A 41 18.96 -1.58 5.17
CA ALA A 41 20.40 -1.59 5.35
C ALA A 41 21.01 -2.86 4.74
N GLY A 42 21.95 -2.70 3.80
CA GLY A 42 22.57 -3.81 3.07
C GLY A 42 21.82 -4.25 1.81
N GLY A 43 20.71 -3.58 1.47
CA GLY A 43 19.91 -3.85 0.29
C GLY A 43 19.03 -5.11 0.41
N LEU A 44 18.48 -5.52 -0.72
CA LEU A 44 17.62 -6.70 -0.82
C LEU A 44 18.30 -7.80 -1.63
N ASP A 45 18.25 -9.04 -1.13
CA ASP A 45 18.65 -10.17 -1.93
C ASP A 45 17.65 -10.44 -3.08
N ARG A 46 18.09 -11.17 -4.11
CA ARG A 46 17.26 -11.46 -5.29
C ARG A 46 15.97 -12.20 -4.96
N ALA A 47 15.97 -13.07 -3.96
CA ALA A 47 14.76 -13.81 -3.58
C ALA A 47 13.73 -12.85 -2.96
N LYS A 48 14.16 -11.92 -2.11
CA LYS A 48 13.31 -10.90 -1.52
C LYS A 48 12.76 -9.93 -2.55
N VAL A 49 13.60 -9.45 -3.47
CA VAL A 49 13.17 -8.61 -4.61
C VAL A 49 12.07 -9.32 -5.41
N ARG A 50 12.28 -10.59 -5.76
CA ARG A 50 11.29 -11.37 -6.49
C ARG A 50 9.97 -11.48 -5.73
N THR A 51 10.01 -11.83 -4.44
CA THR A 51 8.81 -11.93 -3.60
C THR A 51 8.04 -10.60 -3.55
N LEU A 52 8.74 -9.47 -3.40
CA LEU A 52 8.09 -8.16 -3.38
C LEU A 52 7.43 -7.81 -4.72
N MET A 53 8.13 -8.07 -5.84
CA MET A 53 7.58 -7.81 -7.18
C MET A 53 6.34 -8.65 -7.50
N GLU A 54 6.35 -9.93 -7.09
CA GLU A 54 5.20 -10.85 -7.21
C GLU A 54 4.03 -10.38 -6.34
N ASN A 55 4.29 -10.07 -5.06
CA ASN A 55 3.24 -9.57 -4.16
C ASN A 55 2.67 -8.22 -4.59
N ALA A 56 3.48 -7.35 -5.20
CA ALA A 56 3.03 -6.06 -5.71
C ALA A 56 2.23 -6.17 -7.03
N ALA A 57 2.25 -7.32 -7.70
CA ALA A 57 1.47 -7.51 -8.93
C ALA A 57 -0.04 -7.64 -8.62
N THR A 58 -0.42 -8.39 -7.59
CA THR A 58 -1.82 -8.65 -7.25
C THR A 58 -2.63 -7.39 -6.90
N PRO A 59 -2.13 -6.42 -6.12
CA PRO A 59 -2.82 -5.17 -5.84
C PRO A 59 -2.74 -4.16 -6.99
N GLY A 60 -2.05 -4.47 -8.07
CA GLY A 60 -1.92 -3.59 -9.22
C GLY A 60 -0.99 -2.38 -9.00
N PHE A 61 0.06 -2.51 -8.20
CA PHE A 61 1.09 -1.46 -8.12
C PHE A 61 1.71 -1.25 -9.49
N ILE A 62 1.58 -0.03 -10.01
CA ILE A 62 1.93 0.34 -11.39
C ILE A 62 3.39 0.79 -11.46
N ASP A 63 3.82 1.57 -10.47
CA ASP A 63 5.19 2.05 -10.31
C ASP A 63 5.91 1.15 -9.29
N LYS A 64 6.97 0.47 -9.75
CA LYS A 64 7.80 -0.40 -8.91
C LYS A 64 9.26 -0.03 -9.15
N LEU A 65 9.91 0.50 -8.12
CA LEU A 65 11.34 0.84 -8.13
C LEU A 65 11.98 0.14 -6.94
N ILE A 66 13.03 -0.64 -7.21
CA ILE A 66 13.90 -1.24 -6.20
C ILE A 66 15.32 -0.99 -6.68
N GLU A 67 16.09 -0.22 -5.89
CA GLU A 67 17.48 0.18 -6.16
C GLU A 67 18.48 -0.59 -5.30
#